data_AF-A0A2P7S296-F1
#
_entry.id   AF-A0A2P7S296-F1
#
_cell.length_a   1.000
_cell.length_b   1.000
_cell.length_c   1.000
_cell.angle_alpha   90.00
_cell.angle_beta   90.00
_cell.angle_gamma   90.00
#
_symmetry.space_group_name_H-M   'P 1'
#
loop_
_entity.id
_entity.type
_entity.pdbx_description
1 polymer ?
#
loop_
_entity_poly.entity_id
_entity_poly.type
_entity_poly.pdbx_seq_one_letter_code
_entity_poly.pdbx_strand_id
1 'polypeptide(L)'
;MAQSLHPAAVDHLPIFITAPGQTDVLLVVMAIFILVIIFLVGVLYFRLHALPEHMAHGASKRQLQLVAVLALIALFTHNHLFWIAALLLALIEFPDFSSPMNSIARSLRRIAGQGTPPPEPLPTEAQGTPATAHAAQTESQKPHALQTEPQVSPVERDPAPGDELSERRG
;
A
#
# COMPACT_ATOMS: atom_id res chain seq x y z
N MET A 1 61.11 16.08 -31.53
CA MET A 1 61.73 14.78 -31.84
C MET A 1 60.74 13.71 -31.41
N ALA A 2 60.07 13.06 -32.36
CA ALA A 2 59.21 11.92 -32.07
C ALA A 2 60.12 10.69 -31.93
N GLN A 3 60.22 10.13 -30.73
CA GLN A 3 60.94 8.88 -30.48
C GLN A 3 60.23 7.79 -31.31
N SER A 4 60.93 7.21 -32.29
CA SER A 4 60.44 6.08 -33.06
C SER A 4 60.13 4.92 -32.10
N LEU A 5 58.85 4.59 -31.95
CA LEU A 5 58.41 3.43 -31.17
C LEU A 5 59.15 2.20 -31.69
N HIS A 6 59.69 1.41 -30.76
CA HIS A 6 60.46 0.21 -31.09
C HIS A 6 59.57 -0.77 -31.88
N PRO A 7 59.98 -1.29 -33.04
CA PRO A 7 59.12 -2.09 -33.93
C PRO A 7 58.57 -3.34 -33.24
N ALA A 8 59.29 -3.92 -32.26
CA ALA A 8 58.78 -5.06 -31.50
C ALA A 8 57.69 -4.71 -30.45
N ALA A 9 57.36 -3.42 -30.23
CA ALA A 9 56.40 -3.00 -29.21
C ALA A 9 54.94 -2.95 -29.71
N VAL A 10 54.70 -3.01 -31.03
CA VAL A 10 53.37 -2.87 -31.64
C VAL A 10 52.75 -4.19 -32.10
N ASP A 11 53.55 -5.22 -32.34
CA ASP A 11 53.08 -6.47 -32.99
C ASP A 11 52.24 -7.39 -32.09
N HIS A 12 52.18 -7.16 -30.78
CA HIS A 12 51.48 -8.04 -29.83
C HIS A 12 50.68 -7.30 -28.75
N LEU A 13 50.21 -6.09 -29.06
CA LEU A 13 49.34 -5.39 -28.12
C LEU A 13 47.97 -6.06 -28.05
N PRO A 14 47.44 -6.30 -26.83
CA PRO A 14 46.12 -6.86 -26.68
C PRO A 14 45.07 -5.89 -27.24
N ILE A 15 43.97 -6.45 -27.72
CA ILE A 15 42.91 -5.74 -28.47
C ILE A 15 42.32 -4.49 -27.78
N PHE A 16 42.48 -4.37 -26.46
CA PHE A 16 41.99 -3.25 -25.68
C PHE A 16 42.99 -2.09 -25.53
N ILE A 17 44.23 -2.21 -26.05
CA ILE A 17 45.22 -1.13 -26.06
C ILE A 17 45.18 -0.42 -27.42
N THR A 18 44.88 0.87 -27.41
CA THR A 18 44.74 1.70 -28.62
C THR A 18 45.99 2.50 -28.95
N ALA A 19 46.31 2.57 -30.24
CA ALA A 19 47.42 3.36 -30.77
C ALA A 19 47.16 4.88 -30.66
N PRO A 20 48.22 5.71 -30.62
CA PRO A 20 48.08 7.16 -30.54
C PRO A 20 47.29 7.72 -31.74
N GLY A 21 46.32 8.60 -31.46
CA GLY A 21 45.44 9.20 -32.48
C GLY A 21 44.16 8.41 -32.78
N GLN A 22 43.94 7.27 -32.11
CA GLN A 22 42.71 6.47 -32.20
C GLN A 22 41.86 6.62 -30.94
N THR A 23 40.56 6.32 -31.04
CA THR A 23 39.63 6.33 -29.90
C THR A 23 39.93 5.17 -28.96
N ASP A 24 40.15 5.46 -27.68
CA ASP A 24 40.38 4.46 -26.64
C ASP A 24 39.09 3.67 -26.33
N VAL A 25 38.99 2.47 -26.89
CA VAL A 25 37.83 1.59 -26.77
C VAL A 25 37.64 1.11 -25.33
N LEU A 26 38.74 0.79 -24.62
CA LEU A 26 38.66 0.36 -23.23
C LEU A 26 38.10 1.48 -22.37
N LEU A 27 38.61 2.70 -22.52
CA LEU A 27 38.13 3.88 -21.81
C LEU A 27 36.63 4.10 -22.04
N VAL A 28 36.16 4.02 -23.29
CA VAL A 28 34.75 4.21 -23.63
C VAL A 28 33.88 3.13 -22.99
N VAL A 29 34.27 1.86 -23.10
CA VAL A 29 33.53 0.75 -22.49
C VAL A 29 33.50 0.90 -20.97
N MET A 30 34.62 1.27 -20.35
CA MET A 30 34.69 1.50 -18.90
C MET A 30 33.79 2.64 -18.47
N ALA A 31 33.78 3.76 -19.20
CA ALA A 31 32.93 4.90 -18.92
C ALA A 31 31.44 4.52 -18.97
N ILE A 32 31.03 3.78 -20.01
CA ILE A 32 29.65 3.28 -20.12
C ILE A 32 29.32 2.31 -18.98
N PHE A 33 30.23 1.38 -18.67
CA PHE A 33 30.02 0.42 -17.59
C PHE A 33 29.87 1.11 -16.24
N ILE A 34 30.74 2.09 -15.91
CA ILE A 34 30.64 2.88 -14.68
C ILE A 34 29.29 3.60 -14.64
N LEU A 35 28.87 4.20 -15.75
CA LEU A 35 27.57 4.89 -15.84
C LEU A 35 26.42 3.93 -15.51
N VAL A 36 26.42 2.72 -16.10
CA VAL A 36 25.41 1.68 -15.84
C VAL A 36 25.44 1.25 -14.36
N ILE A 37 26.62 1.03 -13.78
CA ILE A 37 26.76 0.67 -12.36
C ILE A 37 26.22 1.79 -11.46
N ILE A 38 26.53 3.05 -11.75
CA ILE A 38 26.03 4.19 -10.98
C ILE A 38 24.50 4.22 -11.01
N PHE A 39 23.87 4.03 -12.17
CA PHE A 39 22.42 3.97 -12.26
C PHE A 39 21.84 2.77 -11.51
N LEU A 40 22.46 1.58 -11.63
CA LEU A 40 22.00 0.39 -10.94
C LEU A 40 22.08 0.55 -9.41
N VAL A 41 23.21 1.03 -8.91
CA VAL A 41 23.43 1.31 -7.48
C VAL A 41 22.53 2.45 -7.01
N GLY A 42 22.34 3.50 -7.81
CA GLY A 42 21.46 4.61 -7.50
C GLY A 42 20.01 4.18 -7.35
N VAL A 43 19.49 3.39 -8.30
CA VAL A 43 18.14 2.82 -8.22
C VAL A 43 18.01 1.89 -7.02
N LEU A 44 19.01 1.04 -6.77
CA LEU A 44 19.03 0.16 -5.60
C LEU A 44 19.01 0.97 -4.29
N TYR A 45 19.80 2.03 -4.21
CA TYR A 45 19.88 2.94 -3.06
C TYR A 45 18.53 3.59 -2.77
N PHE A 46 17.89 4.18 -3.79
CA PHE A 46 16.56 4.77 -3.64
C PHE A 46 15.51 3.73 -3.25
N ARG A 47 15.58 2.52 -3.82
CA ARG A 47 14.67 1.42 -3.49
C ARG A 47 14.84 0.95 -2.05
N LEU A 48 16.07 0.78 -1.56
CA LEU A 48 16.36 0.39 -0.17
C LEU A 48 15.92 1.46 0.82
N HIS A 49 16.00 2.75 0.47
CA HIS A 49 15.53 3.84 1.32
C HIS A 49 14.01 3.97 1.35
N ALA A 50 13.30 3.45 0.34
CA ALA A 50 11.84 3.38 0.31
C ALA A 50 11.28 2.13 1.02
N LEU A 51 12.11 1.11 1.32
CA LEU A 51 11.67 -0.10 2.03
C LEU A 51 11.05 0.15 3.41
N PRO A 52 11.60 1.04 4.28
CA PRO A 52 11.01 1.32 5.59
C PRO A 52 9.54 1.77 5.50
N GLU A 53 9.19 2.56 4.48
CA GLU A 53 7.81 3.00 4.23
C GLU A 53 6.91 1.84 3.82
N HIS A 54 7.37 1.00 2.89
CA HIS A 54 6.59 -0.14 2.41
C HIS A 54 6.38 -1.22 3.47
N MET A 55 7.37 -1.47 4.33
CA MET A 55 7.28 -2.53 5.36
C MET A 55 6.37 -2.15 6.53
N ALA A 56 6.17 -0.86 6.80
CA ALA A 56 5.33 -0.39 7.90
C ALA A 56 3.82 -0.37 7.56
N HIS A 57 3.38 -0.89 6.40
CA HIS A 57 1.96 -0.91 6.01
C HIS A 57 1.05 -1.80 6.90
N GLY A 58 1.63 -2.66 7.74
CA GLY A 58 0.92 -3.40 8.80
C GLY A 58 0.96 -2.73 10.18
N ALA A 59 1.70 -1.63 10.32
CA ALA A 59 1.98 -0.99 11.60
C ALA A 59 1.01 0.15 11.93
N SER A 60 1.01 0.60 13.19
CA SER A 60 0.19 1.71 13.64
C SER A 60 0.50 3.02 12.89
N LYS A 61 -0.51 3.88 12.69
CA LYS A 61 -0.37 5.17 11.97
C LYS A 61 0.78 6.05 12.48
N ARG A 62 1.09 6.00 13.78
CA ARG A 62 2.19 6.77 14.38
C ARG A 62 3.56 6.16 14.08
N GLN A 63 3.66 4.83 14.04
CA GLN A 63 4.89 4.13 13.68
C GLN A 63 5.27 4.42 12.23
N LEU A 64 4.29 4.43 11.32
CA LEU A 64 4.49 4.85 9.93
C LEU A 64 5.05 6.28 9.82
N GLN A 65 4.49 7.23 10.57
CA GLN A 65 4.99 8.62 10.58
C GLN A 65 6.42 8.72 11.11
N LEU A 66 6.75 8.01 12.20
CA LEU A 66 8.11 8.00 12.75
C LEU A 66 9.12 7.38 11.79
N VAL A 67 8.78 6.23 11.20
CA VAL A 67 9.62 5.54 10.22
C VAL A 67 9.83 6.42 8.98
N ALA A 68 8.78 7.06 8.47
CA ALA A 68 8.85 7.97 7.31
C ALA A 68 9.72 9.20 7.60
N VAL A 69 9.59 9.82 8.77
CA VAL A 69 10.44 10.97 9.16
C VAL A 69 11.89 10.54 9.32
N LEU A 70 12.17 9.38 9.92
CA LEU A 70 13.53 8.86 10.05
C LEU A 70 14.17 8.58 8.68
N ALA A 71 13.42 7.98 7.76
CA ALA A 71 13.87 7.73 6.40
C ALA A 71 14.14 9.04 5.63
N LEU A 72 13.29 10.06 5.81
CA LEU A 72 13.48 11.40 5.23
C LEU A 72 14.76 12.07 5.76
N ILE A 73 15.02 11.99 7.07
CA ILE A 73 16.25 12.50 7.69
C ILE A 73 17.47 11.74 7.17
N ALA A 74 17.39 10.41 7.07
CA ALA A 74 18.46 9.58 6.53
C ALA A 74 18.85 10.00 5.11
N LEU A 75 17.85 10.31 4.27
CA LEU A 75 18.05 10.76 2.88
C LEU A 75 18.65 12.17 2.81
N PHE A 76 18.15 13.11 3.61
CA PHE A 76 18.66 14.48 3.61
C PHE A 76 20.11 14.53 4.11
N THR A 77 20.43 13.79 5.18
CA THR A 77 21.74 13.83 5.83
C THR A 77 22.75 12.85 5.21
N HIS A 78 22.30 11.84 4.44
CA HIS A 78 23.14 10.73 3.99
C HIS A 78 23.83 9.95 5.13
N ASN A 79 23.20 9.91 6.31
CA ASN A 79 23.72 9.14 7.45
C ASN A 79 22.97 7.80 7.57
N HIS A 80 23.71 6.71 7.31
CA HIS A 80 23.19 5.34 7.33
C HIS A 80 22.60 4.91 8.68
N LEU A 81 23.01 5.53 9.78
CA LEU A 81 22.51 5.18 11.11
C LEU A 81 20.99 5.40 11.23
N PHE A 82 20.48 6.49 10.64
CA PHE A 82 19.05 6.77 10.65
C PHE A 82 18.25 5.79 9.78
N TRP A 83 18.82 5.34 8.67
CA TRP A 83 18.19 4.31 7.83
C TRP A 83 18.16 2.95 8.54
N ILE A 84 19.26 2.55 9.19
CA ILE A 84 19.32 1.33 10.00
C ILE A 84 18.30 1.39 11.15
N ALA A 85 18.21 2.54 11.83
CA ALA A 85 17.22 2.75 12.88
C ALA A 85 15.77 2.67 12.34
N ALA A 86 15.51 3.21 11.14
CA ALA A 86 14.19 3.14 10.50
C ALA A 86 13.80 1.69 10.19
N LEU A 87 14.73 0.88 9.68
CA LEU A 87 14.52 -0.55 9.43
C LEU A 87 14.28 -1.34 10.73
N LEU A 88 15.09 -1.11 11.76
CA LEU A 88 14.91 -1.76 13.07
C LEU A 88 13.55 -1.39 13.67
N LEU A 89 13.15 -0.12 13.58
CA LEU A 89 11.88 0.37 14.09
C LEU A 89 10.69 -0.15 13.26
N ALA A 90 10.85 -0.34 11.95
CA ALA A 90 9.81 -0.90 11.08
C ALA A 90 9.62 -2.41 11.31
N LEU A 91 10.67 -3.13 11.71
CA LEU A 91 10.62 -4.58 11.97
C LEU A 91 9.93 -4.94 13.29
N ILE A 92 9.94 -4.02 14.26
CA ILE A 92 9.32 -4.22 15.57
C ILE A 92 7.92 -3.60 15.56
N GLU A 93 6.87 -4.41 15.60
CA GLU A 93 5.49 -3.90 15.72
C GLU A 93 5.24 -3.40 17.15
N PHE A 94 4.94 -2.10 17.30
CA PHE A 94 4.52 -1.57 18.60
C PHE A 94 3.01 -1.79 18.76
N PRO A 95 2.56 -2.45 19.83
CA PRO A 95 1.13 -2.61 20.08
C PRO A 95 0.50 -1.27 20.49
N ASP A 96 -0.80 -1.10 20.21
CA ASP A 96 -1.54 0.11 20.60
C ASP A 96 -1.84 0.11 22.10
N PHE A 97 -0.96 0.75 22.87
CA PHE A 97 -1.12 0.94 24.30
C PHE A 97 -2.15 2.03 24.68
N SER A 98 -2.58 2.86 23.72
CA SER A 98 -3.47 3.99 24.02
C SER A 98 -4.93 3.58 24.15
N SER A 99 -5.38 2.61 23.35
CA SER A 99 -6.73 2.05 23.43
C SER A 99 -7.11 1.49 24.81
N PRO A 100 -6.32 0.60 25.45
CA PRO A 100 -6.62 0.11 26.79
C PRO A 100 -6.53 1.20 27.87
N MET A 101 -5.60 2.15 27.77
CA MET A 101 -5.53 3.28 28.72
C MET A 101 -6.78 4.18 28.62
N ASN A 102 -7.26 4.44 27.41
CA ASN A 102 -8.45 5.25 27.17
C ASN A 102 -9.72 4.54 27.65
N SER A 103 -9.77 3.21 27.53
CA SER A 103 -10.80 2.36 28.15
C SER A 103 -10.83 2.51 29.68
N ILE A 104 -9.67 2.45 30.34
CA ILE A 104 -9.56 2.63 31.80
C ILE A 104 -9.99 4.04 32.20
N ALA A 105 -9.52 5.08 31.50
CA ALA A 105 -9.92 6.46 31.78
C ALA A 105 -11.44 6.67 31.62
N ARG A 106 -12.05 6.06 30.59
CA ARG A 106 -13.50 6.09 30.37
C ARG A 106 -14.27 5.37 31.47
N SER A 107 -13.75 4.23 31.93
CA SER A 107 -14.34 3.44 33.02
C SER A 107 -14.25 4.18 34.36
N LEU A 108 -13.10 4.79 34.64
CA LEU A 108 -12.88 5.61 35.83
C LEU A 108 -13.77 6.86 35.82
N ARG A 109 -13.94 7.51 34.66
CA ARG A 109 -14.85 8.65 34.49
C ARG A 109 -16.31 8.30 34.76
N ARG A 110 -16.74 7.07 34.40
CA ARG A 110 -18.07 6.54 34.75
C ARG A 110 -18.21 6.30 36.25
N ILE A 111 -17.20 5.74 36.91
CA ILE A 111 -17.20 5.51 38.37
C ILE A 111 -17.19 6.83 39.13
N ALA A 112 -16.47 7.85 38.64
CA ALA A 112 -16.40 9.18 39.23
C ALA A 112 -17.67 10.03 39.04
N GLY A 113 -18.76 9.47 38.47
CA GLY A 113 -20.04 10.17 38.31
C GLY A 113 -20.04 11.31 37.29
N GLN A 114 -18.98 11.46 36.48
CA GLN A 114 -18.88 12.49 35.44
C GLN A 114 -19.56 12.07 34.12
N GLY A 115 -20.71 11.40 34.24
CA GLY A 115 -21.40 10.59 33.23
C GLY A 115 -22.10 11.36 32.12
N THR A 116 -21.44 12.31 31.46
CA THR A 116 -21.89 12.80 30.14
C THR A 116 -20.68 13.26 29.32
N PRO A 117 -20.31 12.55 28.24
CA PRO A 117 -19.37 13.08 27.26
C PRO A 117 -20.04 14.25 26.50
N PRO A 118 -19.31 15.34 26.17
CA PRO A 118 -19.68 16.16 25.02
C PRO A 118 -19.85 15.25 23.80
N PRO A 119 -20.84 15.49 22.93
CA PRO A 119 -21.09 14.62 21.78
C PRO A 119 -19.81 14.55 20.95
N GLU A 120 -19.22 13.35 20.82
CA GLU A 120 -18.21 13.13 19.81
C GLU A 120 -18.86 13.40 18.45
N PRO A 121 -18.19 14.14 17.54
CA PRO A 121 -18.69 14.33 16.20
C PRO A 121 -18.77 12.95 15.55
N LEU A 122 -20.00 12.53 15.27
CA LEU A 122 -20.31 11.40 14.42
C LEU A 122 -19.38 11.44 13.19
N PRO A 123 -18.79 10.31 12.76
CA PRO A 123 -18.38 10.20 11.37
C PRO A 123 -19.58 10.62 10.54
N THR A 124 -19.42 11.66 9.72
CA THR A 124 -20.45 12.12 8.78
C THR A 124 -20.78 10.98 7.84
N GLU A 125 -21.67 10.10 8.27
CA GLU A 125 -22.51 9.30 7.40
C GLU A 125 -23.48 10.30 6.80
N ALA A 126 -23.22 10.65 5.54
CA ALA A 126 -24.13 11.41 4.72
C ALA A 126 -25.46 10.66 4.61
N GLN A 127 -26.38 10.92 5.54
CA GLN A 127 -27.78 10.56 5.40
C GLN A 127 -28.45 11.56 4.46
N GLY A 128 -28.56 11.15 3.19
CA GLY A 128 -29.63 11.61 2.32
C GLY A 128 -30.65 10.47 2.19
N THR A 129 -31.54 10.31 3.17
CA THR A 129 -32.74 9.48 3.00
C THR A 129 -33.93 10.42 2.77
N PRO A 130 -34.73 10.24 1.71
CA PRO A 130 -35.91 11.06 1.43
C PRO A 130 -37.16 10.48 2.09
N ALA A 131 -37.94 11.33 2.76
CA ALA A 131 -39.38 11.19 3.03
C ALA A 131 -39.86 12.39 3.86
N THR A 132 -40.99 13.07 3.67
CA THR A 132 -42.03 13.18 2.66
C THR A 132 -42.81 14.45 3.08
N ALA A 133 -43.05 15.41 2.19
CA ALA A 133 -44.07 16.44 2.42
C ALA A 133 -44.77 16.73 1.09
N HIS A 134 -46.06 16.40 1.06
CA HIS A 134 -46.97 16.53 -0.07
C HIS A 134 -47.52 17.97 -0.17
N ALA A 135 -47.86 18.36 -1.41
CA ALA A 135 -48.74 19.45 -1.85
C ALA A 135 -48.07 20.72 -2.41
N ALA A 136 -47.89 20.74 -3.74
CA ALA A 136 -48.48 21.76 -4.62
C ALA A 136 -48.30 21.33 -6.08
N GLN A 137 -49.41 21.31 -6.80
CA GLN A 137 -49.57 20.88 -8.19
C GLN A 137 -48.94 21.89 -9.16
N THR A 138 -48.32 21.45 -10.25
CA THR A 138 -48.44 22.06 -11.59
C THR A 138 -48.07 21.01 -12.66
N GLU A 139 -48.99 20.85 -13.60
CA GLU A 139 -48.97 20.24 -14.93
C GLU A 139 -47.61 19.84 -15.55
N SER A 140 -47.51 18.61 -16.09
CA SER A 140 -47.66 18.36 -17.54
C SER A 140 -47.31 16.89 -17.95
N GLN A 141 -48.29 16.21 -18.57
CA GLN A 141 -48.15 15.33 -19.75
C GLN A 141 -47.47 13.92 -19.67
N LYS A 142 -48.31 12.89 -19.41
CA LYS A 142 -48.57 11.59 -20.12
C LYS A 142 -47.57 11.03 -21.20
N PRO A 143 -47.62 9.72 -21.59
CA PRO A 143 -46.98 8.53 -21.00
C PRO A 143 -46.22 7.64 -22.05
N HIS A 144 -45.30 6.77 -21.62
CA HIS A 144 -44.74 5.65 -22.41
C HIS A 144 -44.05 4.68 -21.44
N ALA A 145 -44.06 3.34 -21.51
CA ALA A 145 -44.94 2.30 -22.04
C ALA A 145 -44.41 0.96 -21.42
N LEU A 146 -45.31 0.15 -20.85
CA LEU A 146 -45.33 -1.34 -20.75
C LEU A 146 -44.06 -2.19 -20.50
N GLN A 147 -44.02 -2.87 -19.34
CA GLN A 147 -43.56 -4.27 -19.04
C GLN A 147 -43.58 -4.44 -17.49
N THR A 148 -44.42 -5.22 -16.77
CA THR A 148 -44.79 -6.67 -16.82
C THR A 148 -43.52 -7.53 -16.74
N GLU A 149 -43.14 -8.29 -15.70
CA GLU A 149 -43.78 -8.97 -14.55
C GLU A 149 -42.64 -9.41 -13.57
N PRO A 150 -42.86 -9.64 -12.26
CA PRO A 150 -41.82 -10.11 -11.33
C PRO A 150 -41.80 -11.65 -11.18
N GLN A 151 -40.66 -12.28 -11.53
CA GLN A 151 -40.43 -13.71 -11.24
C GLN A 151 -40.14 -13.91 -9.74
N VAL A 152 -41.14 -14.43 -9.02
CA VAL A 152 -41.00 -15.02 -7.68
C VAL A 152 -40.85 -16.53 -7.88
N SER A 153 -39.69 -17.10 -7.52
CA SER A 153 -39.50 -18.56 -7.44
C SER A 153 -40.03 -19.07 -6.08
N PRO A 154 -40.97 -20.02 -6.03
CA PRO A 154 -41.54 -20.53 -4.79
C PRO A 154 -40.58 -21.42 -3.98
N VAL A 155 -40.69 -21.28 -2.65
CA VAL A 155 -40.18 -22.19 -1.63
C VAL A 155 -40.71 -23.61 -1.87
N GLU A 156 -39.81 -24.54 -2.22
CA GLU A 156 -40.08 -25.98 -2.22
C GLU A 156 -39.89 -26.51 -0.79
N ARG A 157 -40.98 -26.87 -0.12
CA ARG A 157 -40.96 -27.77 1.05
C ARG A 157 -41.38 -29.14 0.56
N ASP A 158 -40.47 -30.10 0.63
CA ASP A 158 -40.78 -31.50 0.31
C ASP A 158 -41.15 -32.27 1.60
N PRO A 159 -42.24 -33.07 1.62
CA PRO A 159 -42.70 -33.80 2.79
C PRO A 159 -42.13 -35.23 2.84
N ALA A 160 -41.66 -35.65 4.01
CA ALA A 160 -41.52 -37.08 4.32
C ALA A 160 -42.91 -37.67 4.61
N PRO A 161 -43.27 -38.84 4.03
CA PRO A 161 -43.60 -39.96 4.90
C PRO A 161 -43.31 -41.33 4.26
N GLY A 162 -42.52 -42.16 4.95
CA GLY A 162 -42.35 -43.55 4.57
C GLY A 162 -41.80 -44.34 5.73
N ASP A 163 -42.67 -44.82 6.62
CA ASP A 163 -42.51 -46.13 7.24
C ASP A 163 -43.78 -46.57 8.00
N GLU A 164 -43.96 -47.88 8.04
CA GLU A 164 -44.94 -48.68 8.81
C GLU A 164 -46.33 -48.84 8.14
N LEU A 165 -46.55 -49.83 7.26
CA LEU A 165 -46.59 -51.28 7.54
C LEU A 165 -47.33 -51.62 8.85
N SER A 166 -48.65 -51.45 8.86
CA SER A 166 -49.53 -52.31 9.68
C SER A 166 -50.99 -52.24 9.20
N GLU A 167 -51.65 -53.40 9.29
CA GLU A 167 -53.09 -53.62 9.27
C GLU A 167 -53.87 -53.78 7.94
N ARG A 168 -54.38 -55.03 7.77
CA ARG A 168 -55.62 -55.45 7.08
C ARG A 168 -55.49 -55.54 5.55
N ARG A 169 -55.70 -56.66 4.89
CA ARG A 169 -56.67 -57.77 5.00
C ARG A 169 -56.09 -58.90 4.12
N GLY A 170 -56.30 -60.17 4.43
CA GLY A 170 -57.40 -60.92 3.82
C GLY A 170 -56.95 -61.52 2.50
#